data_AF-A0A512RJ72-F1
#
_entry.id   AF-A0A512RJ72-F1
#
_cell.length_a   1.000
_cell.length_b   1.000
_cell.length_c   1.000
_cell.angle_alpha   90.00
_cell.angle_beta   90.00
_cell.angle_gamma   90.00
#
_symmetry.space_group_name_H-M   'P 1'
#
loop_
_entity.id
_entity.type
_entity.pdbx_description
1 polymer ?
#
loop_
_entity_poly.entity_id
_entity_poly.type
_entity_poly.pdbx_seq_one_letter_code
_entity_poly.pdbx_strand_id
1 'polypeptide(L)'
;MPAVPLNQINKEVLISDKHIYIYSTLQADNETAEGFNEHSTIDRYNLENGMYEGSFYIPNRNGEKIKSMIISGKNFIAIHPKKMTLFELKQ
;
A
#
# COMPACT_ATOMS: atom_id res chain seq x y z
N MET A 1 -10.96 4.09 26.37
CA MET A 1 -11.58 2.86 25.83
C MET A 1 -10.48 2.06 25.16
N PRO A 2 -10.36 0.74 25.35
CA PRO A 2 -9.35 -0.05 24.65
C PRO A 2 -9.59 0.03 23.13
N ALA A 3 -8.51 0.08 22.34
CA ALA A 3 -8.61 0.08 20.89
C ALA A 3 -9.23 -1.25 20.40
N VAL A 4 -10.14 -1.18 19.43
CA VAL A 4 -10.68 -2.37 18.77
C VAL A 4 -9.62 -2.90 17.81
N PRO A 5 -9.16 -4.16 17.94
CA PRO A 5 -8.15 -4.70 17.04
C PRO A 5 -8.70 -4.76 15.60
N LEU A 6 -7.85 -4.45 14.62
CA LEU A 6 -8.22 -4.56 13.22
C LEU A 6 -8.45 -6.02 12.83
N ASN A 7 -9.52 -6.29 12.08
CA ASN A 7 -9.79 -7.64 11.56
C ASN A 7 -8.75 -8.10 10.51
N GLN A 8 -8.10 -7.13 9.86
CA GLN A 8 -7.04 -7.37 8.88
C GLN A 8 -6.08 -6.19 8.88
N ILE A 9 -4.78 -6.48 8.87
CA ILE A 9 -3.70 -5.47 8.82
C ILE A 9 -3.08 -5.43 7.42
N ASN A 10 -2.75 -6.60 6.86
CA ASN A 10 -2.19 -6.72 5.52
C ASN A 10 -3.28 -7.18 4.56
N LYS A 11 -3.70 -6.28 3.65
CA LYS A 11 -4.79 -6.55 2.71
C LYS A 11 -4.37 -7.39 1.52
N GLU A 12 -3.18 -7.12 1.01
CA GLU A 12 -2.64 -7.79 -0.17
C GLU A 12 -1.11 -7.81 -0.09
N VAL A 13 -0.50 -8.86 -0.63
CA VAL A 13 0.96 -8.99 -0.75
C VAL A 13 1.28 -9.34 -2.20
N LEU A 14 2.25 -8.65 -2.78
CA LEU A 14 2.72 -8.89 -4.14
C LEU A 14 4.24 -8.93 -4.16
N ILE A 15 4.81 -9.89 -4.90
CA ILE A 15 6.25 -10.00 -5.08
C ILE A 15 6.57 -9.61 -6.53
N SER A 16 7.52 -8.70 -6.70
CA SER A 16 8.02 -8.31 -8.02
C SER A 16 9.51 -8.00 -7.94
N ASP A 17 10.26 -8.55 -8.89
CA ASP A 17 11.73 -8.47 -8.93
C ASP A 17 12.37 -8.88 -7.59
N LYS A 18 12.99 -7.91 -6.89
CA LYS A 18 13.69 -8.11 -5.62
C LYS A 18 12.93 -7.56 -4.42
N HIS A 19 11.62 -7.28 -4.57
CA HIS A 19 10.85 -6.64 -3.53
C HIS A 19 9.54 -7.37 -3.23
N ILE A 20 9.15 -7.31 -1.95
CA ILE A 20 7.81 -7.63 -1.48
C ILE A 20 7.09 -6.30 -1.24
N TYR A 21 5.87 -6.19 -1.75
CA TYR A 21 4.99 -5.05 -1.56
C TYR A 21 3.80 -5.50 -0.73
N ILE A 22 3.50 -4.78 0.35
CA ILE A 22 2.39 -5.09 1.25
C ILE A 22 1.45 -3.90 1.28
N TYR A 23 0.18 -4.13 0.94
CA TYR A 23 -0.85 -3.12 1.15
C TYR A 23 -1.33 -3.19 2.60
N SER A 24 -0.93 -2.20 3.40
CA SER A 24 -1.18 -2.13 4.83
C SER A 24 -2.37 -1.23 5.18
N THR A 25 -3.17 -1.66 6.16
CA THR A 25 -4.34 -0.93 6.67
C THR A 25 -4.20 -0.52 8.14
N LEU A 26 -2.99 -0.57 8.66
CA LEU A 26 -2.67 0.00 9.96
C LEU A 26 -2.10 1.41 9.76
N GLN A 27 -2.69 2.37 10.45
CA GLN A 27 -2.16 3.73 10.53
C GLN A 27 -0.86 3.71 11.32
N ALA A 28 0.18 4.33 10.80
CA ALA A 28 1.45 4.46 11.51
C ALA A 28 1.35 5.51 12.64
N ASP A 29 2.15 5.37 13.70
CA ASP A 29 2.13 6.28 14.86
C ASP A 29 2.45 7.74 14.50
N ASN A 30 3.17 7.95 13.39
CA ASN A 30 3.58 9.26 12.88
C ASN A 30 2.67 9.80 11.77
N GLU A 31 1.56 9.11 11.45
CA GLU A 31 0.63 9.51 10.39
C GLU A 31 -0.62 10.18 10.98
N THR A 32 -1.11 11.25 10.34
CA THR A 32 -2.39 11.85 10.74
C THR A 32 -3.55 10.98 10.26
N ALA A 33 -4.66 10.96 11.01
CA ALA A 33 -5.84 10.19 10.61
C ALA A 33 -6.39 10.64 9.25
N GLU A 34 -6.31 11.94 8.94
CA GLU A 34 -6.68 12.47 7.63
C GLU A 34 -5.76 11.93 6.53
N GLY A 35 -4.44 12.03 6.72
CA GLY A 35 -3.46 11.52 5.76
C GLY A 35 -3.65 10.01 5.48
N PHE A 36 -3.87 9.23 6.53
CA PHE A 36 -4.14 7.79 6.41
C PHE A 36 -5.47 7.48 5.70
N ASN A 37 -6.51 8.29 5.92
CA ASN A 37 -7.80 8.10 5.27
C ASN A 37 -7.81 8.57 3.81
N GLU A 38 -6.92 9.48 3.44
CA GLU A 38 -6.75 9.97 2.07
C GLU A 38 -5.82 9.11 1.22
N HIS A 39 -5.03 8.21 1.83
CA HIS A 39 -4.07 7.39 1.11
C HIS A 39 -4.23 5.88 1.38
N SER A 40 -3.63 5.09 0.51
CA SER A 40 -3.41 3.65 0.69
C SER A 40 -1.90 3.43 0.79
N THR A 41 -1.46 2.87 1.91
CA THR A 41 -0.02 2.70 2.24
C THR A 41 0.49 1.38 1.69
N ILE A 42 1.54 1.45 0.88
CA ILE A 42 2.23 0.28 0.34
C ILE A 42 3.62 0.21 0.96
N ASP A 43 3.84 -0.79 1.81
CA ASP A 43 5.14 -1.06 2.42
C ASP A 43 5.99 -1.88 1.46
N ARG A 44 7.28 -1.53 1.35
CA ARG A 44 8.25 -2.24 0.52
C ARG A 44 9.31 -2.90 1.39
N TYR A 45 9.56 -4.17 1.11
CA TYR A 45 10.62 -4.94 1.74
C TYR A 45 11.51 -5.53 0.67
N ASN A 46 12.80 -5.65 0.98
CA ASN A 46 13.74 -6.41 0.18
C ASN A 46 13.42 -7.91 0.30
N LEU A 47 13.31 -8.60 -0.84
CA LEU A 47 12.97 -10.02 -0.88
C LEU A 47 14.12 -10.92 -0.37
N GLU A 48 15.38 -10.52 -0.61
CA GLU A 48 16.54 -11.36 -0.32
C GLU A 48 16.87 -11.38 1.18
N ASN A 49 16.80 -10.22 1.85
CA ASN A 49 17.20 -10.08 3.25
C ASN A 49 16.04 -9.73 4.20
N GLY A 50 14.83 -9.53 3.68
CA GLY A 50 13.63 -9.22 4.47
C GLY A 50 13.63 -7.82 5.09
N MET A 51 14.60 -6.97 4.76
CA MET A 51 14.69 -5.62 5.32
C MET A 51 13.58 -4.74 4.79
N TYR A 52 12.97 -3.96 5.68
CA TYR A 52 12.05 -2.91 5.32
C TYR A 52 12.80 -1.76 4.62
N GLU A 53 12.32 -1.36 3.45
CA GLU A 53 12.93 -0.33 2.61
C GLU A 53 12.11 0.98 2.56
N GLY A 54 11.02 1.04 3.32
CA GLY A 54 10.11 2.19 3.38
C GLY A 54 8.74 1.90 2.79
N SER A 55 7.91 2.94 2.76
CA SER A 55 6.56 2.87 2.17
C SER A 55 6.34 4.01 1.20
N PHE A 56 5.38 3.82 0.31
CA PHE A 56 4.84 4.88 -0.52
C PHE A 56 3.32 4.90 -0.46
N TYR A 57 2.75 6.05 -0.80
CA TYR A 57 1.33 6.33 -0.65
C TYR A 57 0.66 6.41 -2.02
N ILE A 58 -0.44 5.68 -2.18
CA ILE A 58 -1.33 5.81 -3.33
C ILE A 58 -2.53 6.67 -2.90
N PRO A 59 -2.78 7.82 -3.55
CA PRO A 59 -3.95 8.62 -3.24
C PRO A 59 -5.24 7.85 -3.44
N ASN A 60 -6.11 7.88 -2.45
CA ASN A 60 -7.47 7.37 -2.57
C ASN A 60 -8.24 8.21 -3.58
N ARG A 61 -9.17 7.60 -4.29
CA ARG A 61 -9.96 8.29 -5.31
C ARG A 61 -11.41 8.35 -4.86
N ASN A 62 -11.95 9.57 -4.73
CA ASN A 62 -13.29 9.82 -4.22
C ASN A 62 -13.53 9.19 -2.82
N GLY A 63 -12.52 9.24 -1.95
CA GLY A 63 -12.57 8.62 -0.62
C GLY A 63 -12.44 7.09 -0.63
N GLU A 64 -12.30 6.45 -1.79
CA GLU A 64 -12.15 5.00 -1.90
C GLU A 64 -10.67 4.61 -1.95
N LYS A 65 -10.26 3.78 -0.97
CA LYS A 65 -8.97 3.07 -0.98
C LYS A 65 -8.88 2.11 -2.17
N ILE A 66 -7.65 1.75 -2.55
CA ILE A 66 -7.44 0.74 -3.59
C ILE A 66 -8.03 -0.61 -3.12
N LYS A 67 -8.57 -1.37 -4.06
CA LYS A 67 -9.06 -2.74 -3.82
C LYS A 67 -7.93 -3.74 -3.97
N SER A 68 -7.07 -3.53 -4.96
CA SER A 68 -5.90 -4.36 -5.20
C SER A 68 -4.83 -3.60 -5.97
N MET A 69 -3.65 -4.20 -6.09
CA MET A 69 -2.51 -3.71 -6.84
C MET A 69 -1.93 -4.77 -7.76
N ILE A 70 -1.36 -4.33 -8.88
CA ILE A 70 -0.59 -5.17 -9.80
C ILE A 70 0.74 -4.47 -10.09
N ILE A 71 1.83 -5.23 -10.14
CA ILE A 71 3.12 -4.73 -10.61
C ILE A 71 3.51 -5.49 -11.87
N SER A 72 3.90 -4.75 -12.90
CA SER A 72 4.38 -5.29 -14.17
C SER A 72 5.60 -4.50 -14.63
N GLY A 73 6.78 -5.03 -14.36
CA GLY A 73 8.03 -4.29 -14.54
C GLY A 73 8.05 -3.04 -13.66
N LYS A 74 8.23 -1.86 -14.26
CA LYS A 74 8.23 -0.58 -13.54
C LYS A 74 6.83 -0.02 -13.27
N ASN A 75 5.80 -0.63 -13.83
CA ASN A 75 4.43 -0.14 -13.73
C ASN A 75 3.77 -0.66 -12.46
N PHE A 76 3.33 0.24 -11.60
CA PHE A 76 2.43 -0.04 -10.50
C PHE A 76 1.01 0.35 -10.91
N ILE A 77 0.09 -0.60 -10.87
CA ILE A 77 -1.31 -0.40 -11.27
C ILE A 77 -2.16 -0.51 -10.01
N ALA A 78 -2.75 0.60 -9.61
CA ALA A 78 -3.72 0.67 -8.52
C ALA A 78 -5.13 0.42 -9.05
N ILE A 79 -5.80 -0.62 -8.55
CA ILE A 79 -7.19 -0.94 -8.91
C ILE A 79 -8.12 -0.33 -7.88
N HIS A 80 -8.85 0.71 -8.27
CA HIS A 80 -9.93 1.29 -7.48
C HIS A 80 -11.28 0.67 -7.88
N PRO A 81 -12.36 0.87 -7.10
CA PRO A 81 -13.65 0.24 -7.38
C PRO A 81 -14.23 0.51 -8.78
N LYS A 82 -13.91 1.67 -9.39
CA LYS A 82 -14.46 2.10 -10.69
C LYS A 82 -13.40 2.46 -11.74
N LYS A 83 -12.11 2.48 -11.38
CA LYS A 83 -11.02 2.98 -12.24
C LYS A 83 -9.72 2.26 -11.90
N MET A 84 -8.79 2.26 -12.84
CA MET A 84 -7.40 1.89 -12.60
C MET A 84 -6.52 3.12 -12.77
N THR A 85 -5.49 3.24 -11.94
CA THR A 85 -4.48 4.30 -12.06
C THR A 85 -3.12 3.66 -12.27
N LEU A 86 -2.39 4.14 -13.27
CA LEU A 86 -1.03 3.70 -13.57
C LEU A 86 -0.03 4.67 -12.95
N PHE A 87 0.96 4.13 -12.26
CA PHE A 87 2.11 4.83 -11.73
C PHE A 87 3.39 4.15 -12.20
N GLU A 88 4.49 4.90 -12.22
CA GLU A 88 5.83 4.36 -12.45
C GLU A 88 6.59 4.30 -11.13
N LEU A 89 7.13 3.13 -10.81
CA LEU A 89 8.00 2.93 -9.66
C LEU A 89 9.38 3.50 -9.98
N LYS A 90 9.76 4.56 -9.28
CA LYS A 90 11.12 5.08 -9.30
C LYS A 90 11.99 4.23 -8.37
N GLN A 91 13.13 3.80 -8.90
CA GLN A 91 14.17 3.08 -8.16
C GLN A 91 14.99 4.06 -7.33
#